data_AF-A0A8F1WH24-F1
#
_entry.id   AF-A0A8F1WH24-F1
#
_cell.length_a   1.000
_cell.length_b   1.000
_cell.length_c   1.000
_cell.angle_alpha   90.00
_cell.angle_beta   90.00
_cell.angle_gamma   90.00
#
_symmetry.space_group_name_H-M   'P 1'
#
loop_
_entity.id
_entity.type
_entity.pdbx_description
1 polymer ?
#
loop_
_entity_poly.entity_id
_entity_poly.type
_entity_poly.pdbx_seq_one_letter_code
_entity_poly.pdbx_strand_id
1 'polypeptide(L)' 'MKKEPVVREILSTRVRPELIKKMKFLCVEENKRMNQLFEEAIELLLNEYKRKKGRLFD' A
#
# COMPACT_ATOMS: atom_id res chain seq x y z
N MET A 1 -10.92 -21.94 -12.68
CA MET A 1 -11.70 -20.97 -11.88
C MET A 1 -11.53 -19.60 -12.51
N LYS A 2 -12.63 -18.92 -12.89
CA LYS A 2 -12.54 -17.50 -13.30
C LYS A 2 -12.25 -16.69 -12.03
N LYS A 3 -11.13 -15.96 -11.99
CA LYS A 3 -10.83 -15.03 -10.89
C LYS A 3 -11.85 -13.90 -10.97
N GLU A 4 -12.49 -13.58 -9.85
CA GLU A 4 -13.37 -12.41 -9.76
C GLU A 4 -12.58 -11.13 -10.11
N PRO A 5 -13.21 -10.16 -10.78
CA PRO A 5 -12.54 -8.92 -11.13
C PRO A 5 -12.22 -8.12 -9.86
N VAL A 6 -10.96 -7.75 -9.69
CA VAL A 6 -10.53 -6.85 -8.60
C VAL A 6 -11.06 -5.45 -8.90
N VAL A 7 -12.05 -5.01 -8.12
CA VAL A 7 -12.54 -3.63 -8.14
C VAL A 7 -11.48 -2.73 -7.51
N ARG A 8 -11.08 -1.67 -8.21
CA ARG A 8 -10.12 -0.67 -7.71
C ARG A 8 -10.73 0.72 -7.80
N GLU A 9 -10.60 1.50 -6.73
CA GLU A 9 -10.98 2.90 -6.69
C GLU A 9 -9.77 3.80 -6.97
N ILE A 10 -10.00 4.97 -7.58
CA ILE A 10 -8.95 5.97 -7.81
C ILE A 10 -8.89 6.89 -6.59
N LEU A 11 -7.71 6.98 -5.98
CA LEU A 11 -7.44 7.90 -4.88
C LEU A 11 -6.37 8.91 -5.29
N SER A 12 -6.56 10.17 -4.92
CA SER A 12 -5.53 11.21 -5.00
C SER A 12 -5.25 11.73 -3.59
N THR A 13 -3.97 11.83 -3.23
CA THR A 13 -3.54 12.32 -1.92
C THR A 13 -2.21 13.07 -2.01
N ARG A 14 -1.89 13.87 -0.99
CA ARG A 14 -0.62 14.60 -0.90
C ARG A 14 0.37 13.79 -0.09
N VAL A 15 1.52 13.49 -0.68
CA VAL A 15 2.63 12.77 -0.05
C VAL A 15 3.87 13.63 -0.12
N ARG A 16 4.72 13.56 0.92
CA ARG A 16 5.96 14.31 0.96
C ARG A 16 6.90 13.88 -0.18
N PRO A 17 7.54 14.81 -0.93
CA PRO A 17 8.29 14.48 -2.14
C PRO A 17 9.44 13.49 -1.93
N GLU A 18 10.11 13.54 -0.79
CA GLU A 18 11.23 12.67 -0.44
C GLU A 18 10.79 11.20 -0.26
N LEU A 19 9.56 10.96 0.20
CA LEU A 19 8.99 9.61 0.30
C LEU A 19 8.67 9.06 -1.09
N ILE A 20 8.09 9.89 -1.97
CA ILE A 20 7.83 9.51 -3.36
C ILE A 20 9.14 9.16 -4.07
N LYS A 21 10.20 9.94 -3.85
CA LYS A 21 11.53 9.66 -4.42
C LYS A 21 12.06 8.29 -3.97
N LYS A 22 12.04 8.01 -2.67
CA LYS A 22 12.47 6.71 -2.12
C LYS A 22 11.65 5.56 -2.68
N MET A 23 10.34 5.73 -2.77
CA MET A 23 9.45 4.69 -3.27
C MET A 23 9.64 4.41 -4.76
N LYS A 24 10.02 5.41 -5.58
CA LYS A 24 10.41 5.18 -6.98
C LYS A 24 11.65 4.29 -7.12
N PHE A 25 12.65 4.46 -6.25
CA PHE A 25 13.81 3.55 -6.25
C PHE A 25 13.38 2.13 -5.88
N LEU A 26 12.57 1.99 -4.84
CA LEU A 26 12.04 0.69 -4.42
C LEU A 26 11.20 0.00 -5.51
N CYS A 27 10.44 0.77 -6.31
CA CYS A 27 9.71 0.22 -7.46
C CYS A 27 10.66 -0.48 -8.46
N VAL A 28 11.84 0.10 -8.69
CA VAL A 28 12.84 -0.45 -9.61
C VAL A 28 13.52 -1.67 -8.99
N GLU A 29 13.95 -1.56 -7.73
CA GLU A 29 14.63 -2.64 -7.01
C GLU A 29 13.76 -3.91 -6.90
N GLU A 30 12.47 -3.74 -6.59
CA GLU A 30 11.53 -4.85 -6.38
C GLU A 30 10.77 -5.25 -7.66
N ASN A 31 10.99 -4.54 -8.78
CA ASN A 31 10.21 -4.69 -10.01
C ASN A 31 8.68 -4.61 -9.77
N LYS A 32 8.26 -3.63 -8.96
CA LYS A 32 6.86 -3.40 -8.56
C LYS A 32 6.34 -2.06 -9.05
N ARG A 33 5.03 -1.98 -9.30
CA ARG A 33 4.35 -0.71 -9.56
C ARG A 33 4.16 0.07 -8.27
N MET A 34 4.15 1.39 -8.38
CA MET A 34 3.96 2.29 -7.24
C MET A 34 2.68 1.99 -6.43
N ASN A 35 1.57 1.65 -7.10
CA ASN A 35 0.32 1.29 -6.41
C ASN A 35 0.44 -0.01 -5.60
N GLN A 36 1.22 -0.99 -6.06
CA GLN A 36 1.43 -2.24 -5.31
C GLN A 36 2.19 -1.94 -4.01
N LEU A 37 3.22 -1.10 -4.06
CA LEU A 37 3.96 -0.69 -2.86
C LEU A 37 3.10 0.15 -1.90
N PHE A 38 2.19 0.98 -2.43
CA PHE A 38 1.23 1.71 -1.59
C PHE A 38 0.26 0.77 -0.88
N GLU A 39 -0.33 -0.20 -1.60
CA GLU A 39 -1.21 -1.21 -1.03
C GLU A 39 -0.47 -2.01 0.06
N GLU A 40 0.75 -2.49 -0.22
CA GLU A 40 1.61 -3.19 0.75
C GLU A 40 1.91 -2.33 1.99
N ALA A 41 2.25 -1.05 1.82
CA ALA A 41 2.52 -0.14 2.93
C ALA A 41 1.29 0.10 3.81
N ILE A 42 0.11 0.20 3.20
CA ILE A 42 -1.17 0.34 3.92
C ILE A 42 -1.45 -0.95 4.72
N GLU A 43 -1.32 -2.12 4.10
CA GLU A 43 -1.53 -3.41 4.77
C GLU A 43 -0.58 -3.60 5.97
N LEU A 44 0.71 -3.27 5.79
CA LEU A 44 1.71 -3.34 6.86
C LEU A 44 1.32 -2.43 8.04
N LEU A 45 0.92 -1.20 7.74
CA LEU A 45 0.48 -0.23 8.75
C LEU A 45 -0.76 -0.76 9.50
N LEU A 46 -1.80 -1.18 8.78
CA LEU A 46 -3.04 -1.70 9.38
C LEU A 46 -2.78 -2.91 10.27
N ASN A 47 -1.92 -3.83 9.83
CA ASN A 47 -1.51 -4.99 10.61
C ASN A 47 -0.76 -4.60 11.90
N GLU A 48 0.12 -3.60 11.83
CA GLU A 48 0.81 -3.07 13.00
C GLU A 48 -0.18 -2.49 14.02
N TYR A 49 -1.16 -1.71 13.56
CA TYR A 49 -2.22 -1.17 14.43
C TYR A 49 -3.12 -2.26 15.03
N LYS A 50 -3.48 -3.28 14.25
CA LYS A 50 -4.23 -4.44 14.74
C LYS A 50 -3.49 -5.15 15.87
N ARG A 51 -2.17 -5.36 15.71
CA ARG A 51 -1.31 -5.96 16.75
C ARG A 51 -1.19 -5.08 17.99
N LYS A 52 -1.08 -3.76 17.84
CA LYS A 52 -0.88 -2.82 18.96
C LYS A 52 -2.14 -2.52 19.76
N LYS A 53 -3.28 -2.32 19.08
CA LYS A 53 -4.50 -1.78 19.71
C LYS A 53 -5.61 -2.81 19.94
N GLY A 54 -5.41 -4.07 19.52
CA GLY A 54 -6.34 -5.15 19.83
C GLY A 54 -7.75 -4.90 19.30
N ARG A 55 -7.85 -4.82 17.96
CA ARG A 55 -9.05 -4.63 17.09
C ARG A 55 -9.21 -3.19 16.58
N LEU A 56 -8.81 -2.97 15.33
CA LEU A 56 -9.19 -1.78 14.57
C LEU A 56 -10.38 -2.04 13.62
N PHE A 57 -10.73 -3.32 13.41
CA PHE A 57 -11.64 -3.77 12.33
C PHE A 57 -12.47 -5.00 12.71
N ASP A 58 -12.75 -5.19 14.00
CA ASP A 58 -13.75 -6.17 14.43
C ASP A 58 -15.14 -5.52 14.46
#